data_AF-A0A430S1C5-F1
#
_entry.id   AF-A0A430S1C5-F1
#
_cell.length_a   1.000
_cell.length_b   1.000
_cell.length_c   1.000
_cell.angle_alpha   90.00
_cell.angle_beta   90.00
_cell.angle_gamma   90.00
#
_symmetry.space_group_name_H-M   'P 1'
#
loop_
_entity.id
_entity.type
_entity.pdbx_description
1 polymer ?
#
loop_
_entity_poly.entity_id
_entity_poly.type
_entity_poly.pdbx_seq_one_letter_code
_entity_poly.pdbx_strand_id
1 'polypeptide(L)'
;MADLLFHRWNTEAVEEKAKAPKGSKAKRQDDLETYVWRDENGYLALPGEYLRQSIIRAAKYRQDPRSPRKSAQDLVKAALLVEPMLASLGVKDWDYEHRARVRVQQSAITRVRPAIKRGWRAEFFITVLLPEYIDPHLLHQLLTDAGRLEGVGDFRPTYGRFAVVLFEPREP
;
A
#
# COMPACT_ATOMS: atom_id res chain seq x y z
N MET A 1 2.48 8.36 -12.84
CA MET A 1 3.43 7.99 -11.77
C MET A 1 3.87 6.54 -11.95
N ALA A 2 4.52 5.90 -10.97
CA ALA A 2 5.09 4.56 -11.14
C ALA A 2 4.02 3.47 -11.31
N ASP A 3 4.44 2.31 -11.83
CA ASP A 3 3.61 1.10 -11.86
C ASP A 3 3.35 0.61 -10.42
N LEU A 4 2.26 -0.13 -10.20
CA LEU A 4 1.87 -0.68 -8.90
C LEU A 4 2.15 -2.18 -8.85
N LEU A 5 2.88 -2.64 -7.82
CA LEU A 5 3.15 -4.07 -7.60
C LEU A 5 2.38 -4.60 -6.40
N PHE A 6 1.90 -5.85 -6.53
CA PHE A 6 1.20 -6.57 -5.49
C PHE A 6 2.08 -7.68 -4.89
N HIS A 7 1.97 -7.87 -3.57
CA HIS A 7 2.59 -8.98 -2.85
C HIS A 7 1.93 -9.13 -1.47
N ARG A 8 0.61 -9.32 -1.46
CA ARG A 8 -0.18 -9.58 -0.26
C ARG A 8 0.36 -10.81 0.47
N TRP A 9 0.40 -10.72 1.80
CA TRP A 9 0.58 -11.88 2.64
C TRP A 9 -0.77 -12.56 2.87
N ASN A 10 -0.96 -13.75 2.30
CA ASN A 10 -2.13 -14.59 2.54
C ASN A 10 -1.72 -15.75 3.47
N THR A 11 -2.23 -15.74 4.70
CA THR A 11 -1.88 -16.71 5.74
C THR A 11 -2.29 -18.13 5.39
N GLU A 12 -3.47 -18.32 4.82
CA GLU A 12 -4.01 -19.61 4.43
C GLU A 12 -3.17 -20.21 3.31
N ALA A 13 -2.91 -19.44 2.26
CA ALA A 13 -2.06 -19.88 1.14
C ALA A 13 -0.64 -20.24 1.59
N VAL A 14 -0.08 -19.48 2.54
CA VAL A 14 1.25 -19.78 3.12
C VAL A 14 1.21 -21.10 3.91
N GLU A 15 0.17 -21.33 4.69
CA GLU A 15 0.01 -22.56 5.47
C GLU A 15 -0.22 -23.78 4.58
N GLU A 16 -1.08 -23.67 3.56
CA GLU A 16 -1.30 -24.71 2.56
C GLU A 16 0.00 -25.05 1.82
N LYS A 17 0.74 -24.03 1.40
CA LYS A 17 2.05 -24.21 0.79
C LYS A 17 3.05 -24.83 1.75
N ALA A 18 2.99 -24.54 3.05
CA ALA A 18 3.84 -25.18 4.06
C ALA A 18 3.54 -26.68 4.17
N LYS A 19 2.25 -27.05 4.19
CA LYS A 19 1.76 -28.44 4.30
C LYS A 19 1.91 -29.26 3.01
N ALA A 20 2.00 -28.60 1.84
CA ALA A 20 2.10 -29.29 0.55
C ALA A 20 3.30 -30.26 0.47
N PRO A 21 3.13 -31.46 -0.14
CA PRO A 21 4.19 -32.46 -0.24
C PRO A 21 5.46 -31.90 -0.89
N LYS A 22 6.62 -32.33 -0.38
CA LYS A 22 7.93 -31.91 -0.90
C LYS A 22 8.03 -32.29 -2.38
N GLY A 23 8.32 -31.29 -3.22
CA GLY A 23 8.46 -31.47 -4.68
C GLY A 23 7.15 -31.38 -5.47
N SER A 24 6.00 -31.21 -4.82
CA SER A 24 4.71 -30.97 -5.50
C SER A 24 4.70 -29.65 -6.29
N LYS A 25 3.80 -29.56 -7.27
CA LYS A 25 3.58 -28.33 -8.05
C LYS A 25 3.17 -27.16 -7.14
N ALA A 26 2.30 -27.40 -6.18
CA ALA A 26 1.89 -26.41 -5.17
C ALA A 26 3.07 -25.89 -4.33
N LYS A 27 4.06 -26.73 -4.03
CA LYS A 27 5.28 -26.29 -3.32
C LYS A 27 6.21 -25.45 -4.19
N ARG A 28 6.24 -25.72 -5.50
CA ARG A 28 7.20 -25.13 -6.46
C ARG A 28 6.70 -23.85 -7.12
N GLN A 29 5.40 -23.73 -7.36
CA GLN A 29 4.79 -22.58 -8.03
C GLN A 29 4.04 -21.72 -7.02
N ASP A 30 4.09 -20.41 -7.23
CA ASP A 30 3.27 -19.45 -6.49
C ASP A 30 1.93 -19.27 -7.20
N ASP A 31 0.85 -19.22 -6.44
CA ASP A 31 -0.44 -18.76 -6.92
C ASP A 31 -0.50 -17.23 -6.80
N LEU A 32 -0.44 -16.56 -7.94
CA LEU A 32 -0.38 -15.10 -8.02
C LEU A 32 -1.66 -14.42 -7.53
N GLU A 33 -2.80 -15.12 -7.56
CA GLU A 33 -4.06 -14.57 -7.06
C GLU A 33 -4.00 -14.33 -5.54
N THR A 34 -3.18 -15.12 -4.82
CA THR A 34 -2.97 -14.94 -3.38
C THR A 34 -2.20 -13.65 -3.04
N TYR A 35 -1.55 -13.04 -4.03
CA TYR A 35 -0.75 -11.81 -3.86
C TYR A 35 -1.56 -10.54 -4.08
N VAL A 36 -2.78 -10.63 -4.59
CA VAL A 36 -3.63 -9.45 -4.83
C VAL A 36 -4.71 -9.31 -3.77
N TRP A 37 -5.29 -8.12 -3.70
CA TRP A 37 -6.52 -7.86 -2.97
C TRP A 37 -7.66 -7.74 -3.97
N ARG A 38 -8.82 -8.26 -3.59
CA ARG A 38 -10.06 -8.20 -4.36
C ARG A 38 -11.14 -7.50 -3.55
N ASP A 39 -11.86 -6.57 -4.17
CA ASP A 39 -13.09 -6.05 -3.58
C ASP A 39 -14.25 -7.06 -3.74
N GLU A 40 -15.41 -6.72 -3.20
CA GLU A 40 -16.61 -7.58 -3.25
C GLU A 40 -17.11 -7.85 -4.67
N ASN A 41 -16.74 -7.01 -5.63
CA ASN A 41 -17.10 -7.14 -7.04
C ASN A 41 -16.02 -7.88 -7.87
N GLY A 42 -14.94 -8.34 -7.21
CA GLY A 42 -13.82 -9.04 -7.82
C GLY A 42 -12.82 -8.14 -8.55
N TYR A 43 -12.89 -6.82 -8.42
CA TYR A 43 -11.86 -5.94 -8.94
C TYR A 43 -10.61 -5.99 -8.06
N LEU A 44 -9.45 -5.80 -8.68
CA LEU A 44 -8.22 -5.57 -7.95
C LEU A 44 -8.40 -4.34 -7.05
N ALA A 45 -7.94 -4.46 -5.82
CA ALA A 45 -8.11 -3.41 -4.81
C ALA A 45 -6.78 -3.00 -4.18
N LEU A 46 -6.75 -1.77 -3.69
CA LEU A 46 -5.67 -1.22 -2.89
C LEU A 46 -6.17 -1.05 -1.44
N PRO A 47 -5.55 -1.72 -0.45
CA PRO A 47 -5.97 -1.55 0.93
C PRO A 47 -5.81 -0.12 1.44
N GLY A 48 -6.81 0.40 2.16
CA GLY A 48 -6.73 1.69 2.84
C GLY A 48 -5.57 1.78 3.82
N GLU A 49 -5.22 0.67 4.47
CA GLU A 49 -4.07 0.58 5.36
C GLU A 49 -2.73 0.80 4.61
N TYR A 50 -2.64 0.49 3.31
CA TYR A 50 -1.43 0.79 2.53
C TYR A 50 -1.25 2.30 2.38
N LEU A 51 -2.33 3.02 2.08
CA LEU A 51 -2.31 4.48 2.03
C LEU A 51 -2.01 5.07 3.40
N ARG A 52 -2.73 4.63 4.45
CA ARG A 52 -2.51 5.08 5.83
C ARG A 52 -1.05 4.92 6.27
N GLN A 53 -0.44 3.77 6.04
CA GLN A 53 0.97 3.53 6.36
C GLN A 53 1.92 4.40 5.54
N SER A 54 1.59 4.69 4.28
CA SER A 54 2.36 5.61 3.45
C SER A 54 2.38 7.02 4.05
N ILE A 55 1.21 7.53 4.48
CA ILE A 55 1.07 8.83 5.14
C ILE A 55 1.82 8.88 6.48
N ILE A 56 1.67 7.83 7.31
CA ILE A 56 2.38 7.71 8.59
C ILE A 56 3.90 7.76 8.38
N ARG A 57 4.42 7.07 7.35
CA ARG A 57 5.86 7.08 7.06
C ARG A 57 6.34 8.44 6.56
N ALA A 58 5.55 9.12 5.73
CA ALA A 58 5.87 10.48 5.31
C ALA A 58 5.92 11.45 6.51
N ALA A 59 5.06 11.26 7.50
CA ALA A 59 5.04 12.07 8.72
C ALA A 59 6.32 11.93 9.59
N LYS A 60 7.14 10.91 9.36
CA LYS A 60 8.46 10.77 10.00
C LYS A 60 9.37 11.98 9.72
N TYR A 61 9.19 12.64 8.58
CA TYR A 61 9.98 13.80 8.16
C TYR A 61 9.42 15.14 8.68
N ARG A 62 8.34 15.10 9.47
CA ARG A 62 7.73 16.28 10.09
C ARG A 62 7.98 16.26 11.60
N GLN A 63 8.19 17.44 12.18
CA GLN A 63 8.25 17.62 13.63
C GLN A 63 6.85 17.45 14.24
N ASP A 64 6.75 16.76 15.37
CA ASP A 64 5.51 16.73 16.16
C ASP A 64 5.26 18.12 16.79
N PRO A 65 4.11 18.77 16.56
CA PRO A 65 3.79 20.06 17.19
C PRO A 65 3.72 19.98 18.72
N ARG A 66 3.49 18.78 19.28
CA ARG A 66 3.43 18.54 20.73
C ARG A 66 4.81 18.29 21.36
N SER A 67 5.85 18.06 20.54
CA SER A 67 7.18 17.73 21.06
C SER A 67 8.33 18.05 20.09
N PRO A 68 9.28 18.92 20.45
CA PRO A 68 10.42 19.27 19.61
C PRO A 68 11.45 18.12 19.46
N ARG A 69 11.26 16.99 20.15
CA ARG A 69 12.15 15.83 20.07
C ARG A 69 11.58 14.65 19.28
N LYS A 70 10.32 14.72 18.85
CA LYS A 70 9.64 13.63 18.16
C LYS A 70 9.22 14.03 16.75
N SER A 71 9.13 13.02 15.89
CA SER A 71 8.45 13.17 14.59
C SER A 71 6.94 13.05 14.76
N ALA A 72 6.18 13.61 13.83
CA ALA A 72 4.72 13.55 13.82
C ALA A 72 4.16 12.15 13.49
N GLN A 73 5.01 11.12 13.35
CA GLN A 73 4.60 9.76 12.97
C GLN A 73 3.55 9.16 13.92
N ASP A 74 3.78 9.24 15.24
CA ASP A 74 2.85 8.67 16.23
C ASP A 74 1.53 9.44 16.29
N LEU A 75 1.62 10.77 16.16
CA LEU A 75 0.47 11.66 16.05
C LEU A 75 -0.42 11.27 14.86
N VAL A 76 0.16 11.19 13.67
CA VAL A 76 -0.55 10.86 12.43
C VAL A 76 -1.12 9.44 12.49
N LYS A 77 -0.40 8.49 13.08
CA LYS A 77 -0.88 7.12 13.28
C LYS A 77 -2.16 7.08 14.14
N ALA A 78 -2.24 7.89 15.19
CA ALA A 78 -3.41 7.96 16.07
C ALA A 78 -4.57 8.75 15.44
N ALA A 79 -4.28 9.70 14.55
CA ALA A 79 -5.25 10.65 14.05
C ALA A 79 -6.00 10.21 12.78
N LEU A 80 -5.47 9.27 11.99
CA LEU A 80 -6.04 8.94 10.68
C LEU A 80 -6.77 7.61 10.66
N LEU A 81 -8.02 7.66 10.18
CA LEU A 81 -8.78 6.51 9.69
C LEU A 81 -8.94 6.63 8.18
N VAL A 82 -8.77 5.52 7.46
CA VAL A 82 -8.84 5.50 5.99
C VAL A 82 -9.85 4.45 5.56
N GLU A 83 -10.81 4.89 4.76
CA GLU A 83 -11.87 4.09 4.16
C GLU A 83 -11.87 4.27 2.64
N PRO A 84 -12.39 3.32 1.85
CA PRO A 84 -12.77 1.97 2.27
C PRO A 84 -11.55 1.14 2.66
N MET A 85 -11.78 0.01 3.36
CA MET A 85 -10.71 -0.93 3.69
C MET A 85 -10.01 -1.46 2.44
N LEU A 86 -10.75 -1.64 1.34
CA LEU A 86 -10.27 -2.05 0.03
C LEU A 86 -10.82 -1.09 -1.02
N ALA A 87 -9.99 -0.19 -1.53
CA ALA A 87 -10.38 0.71 -2.60
C ALA A 87 -10.22 0.03 -3.96
N SER A 88 -11.28 -0.02 -4.75
CA SER A 88 -11.25 -0.60 -6.08
C SER A 88 -10.29 0.16 -7.00
N LEU A 89 -9.55 -0.58 -7.82
CA LEU A 89 -8.71 -0.02 -8.90
C LEU A 89 -9.44 -0.02 -10.24
N GLY A 90 -10.69 -0.52 -10.28
CA GLY A 90 -11.54 -0.55 -11.48
C GLY A 90 -11.15 -1.58 -12.54
N VAL A 91 -10.17 -2.45 -12.26
CA VAL A 91 -9.67 -3.48 -13.18
C VAL A 91 -9.71 -4.87 -12.54
N LYS A 92 -10.08 -5.90 -13.30
CA LYS A 92 -10.14 -7.29 -12.82
C LYS A 92 -8.83 -8.04 -13.06
N ASP A 93 -8.07 -7.69 -14.08
CA ASP A 93 -6.83 -8.38 -14.39
C ASP A 93 -5.64 -7.45 -14.17
N TRP A 94 -4.50 -8.01 -13.81
CA TRP A 94 -3.24 -7.26 -13.78
C TRP A 94 -2.65 -7.17 -15.20
N ASP A 95 -1.93 -6.10 -15.49
CA ASP A 95 -1.41 -5.83 -16.83
C ASP A 95 -0.23 -6.72 -17.20
N TYR A 96 0.62 -7.05 -16.22
CA TYR A 96 1.80 -7.88 -16.43
C TYR A 96 2.32 -8.52 -15.14
N GLU A 97 3.23 -9.47 -15.28
CA GLU A 97 3.95 -10.09 -14.17
C GLU A 97 5.37 -9.54 -14.07
N HIS A 98 5.65 -8.79 -13.01
CA HIS A 98 7.00 -8.32 -12.72
C HIS A 98 7.86 -9.47 -12.18
N ARG A 99 8.89 -9.85 -12.95
CA ARG A 99 9.84 -10.92 -12.62
C ARG A 99 11.19 -10.33 -12.28
N ALA A 100 11.64 -10.51 -11.03
CA ALA A 100 12.95 -10.02 -10.60
C ALA A 100 13.62 -10.99 -9.64
N ARG A 101 14.96 -11.07 -9.75
CA ARG A 101 15.79 -11.76 -8.77
C ARG A 101 15.92 -10.88 -7.53
N VAL A 102 15.49 -11.39 -6.40
CA VAL A 102 15.61 -10.72 -5.11
C VAL A 102 16.47 -11.54 -4.17
N ARG A 103 17.29 -10.87 -3.38
CA ARG A 103 18.07 -11.51 -2.32
C ARG A 103 17.20 -11.60 -1.07
N VAL A 104 16.94 -12.82 -0.61
CA VAL A 104 16.28 -13.08 0.66
C VAL A 104 17.30 -13.76 1.55
N GLN A 105 17.76 -13.03 2.59
CA GLN A 105 18.91 -13.43 3.41
C GLN A 105 20.18 -13.64 2.55
N GLN A 106 20.64 -14.88 2.41
CA GLN A 106 21.81 -15.24 1.57
C GLN A 106 21.43 -15.90 0.24
N SER A 107 20.15 -16.24 0.05
CA SER A 107 19.67 -16.93 -1.15
C SER A 107 19.10 -15.94 -2.15
N ALA A 108 19.34 -16.21 -3.44
CA ALA A 108 18.74 -15.43 -4.50
C ALA A 108 17.53 -16.17 -5.07
N ILE A 109 16.36 -15.55 -4.97
CA ILE A 109 15.07 -16.14 -5.33
C ILE A 109 14.46 -15.27 -6.44
N THR A 110 13.93 -15.90 -7.48
CA THR A 110 13.12 -15.18 -8.48
C THR A 110 11.73 -14.98 -7.89
N ARG A 111 11.30 -13.73 -7.73
CA ARG A 111 9.93 -13.40 -7.38
C ARG A 111 9.16 -12.98 -8.62
N VAL A 112 7.91 -13.45 -8.70
CA VAL A 112 6.92 -13.06 -9.71
C VAL A 112 5.82 -12.31 -8.98
N ARG A 113 5.49 -11.10 -9.42
CA ARG A 113 4.50 -10.23 -8.78
C ARG A 113 3.51 -9.73 -9.82
N PRO A 114 2.19 -9.82 -9.57
CA PRO A 114 1.19 -9.10 -10.35
C PRO A 114 1.48 -7.60 -10.33
N ALA A 115 1.23 -6.93 -11.46
CA ALA A 115 1.51 -5.52 -11.62
C ALA A 115 0.45 -4.82 -12.48
N ILE A 116 0.11 -3.59 -12.09
CA ILE A 116 -0.68 -2.66 -12.91
C ILE A 116 0.25 -1.54 -13.37
N LYS A 117 0.18 -1.20 -14.65
CA LYS A 117 0.94 -0.10 -15.25
C LYS A 117 0.51 1.23 -14.66
N ARG A 118 1.39 2.23 -14.80
CA ARG A 118 1.09 3.62 -14.47
C ARG A 118 -0.27 4.08 -15.03
N GLY A 119 -0.98 4.88 -14.26
CA GLY A 119 -2.31 5.38 -14.63
C GLY A 119 -3.44 4.78 -13.79
N TRP A 120 -3.12 3.80 -12.92
CA TRP A 120 -4.01 3.33 -11.87
C TRP A 120 -4.51 4.49 -10.99
N ARG A 121 -5.74 4.34 -10.50
CA ARG A 121 -6.42 5.30 -9.63
C ARG A 121 -7.13 4.53 -8.53
N ALA A 122 -7.18 5.13 -7.35
CA ALA A 122 -7.93 4.63 -6.21
C ALA A 122 -8.53 5.83 -5.47
N GLU A 123 -9.72 5.64 -4.93
CA GLU A 123 -10.46 6.65 -4.18
C GLU A 123 -10.52 6.24 -2.71
N PHE A 124 -10.30 7.21 -1.82
CA PHE A 124 -10.32 7.02 -0.38
C PHE A 124 -10.97 8.21 0.32
N PHE A 125 -11.65 7.90 1.42
CA PHE A 125 -12.11 8.84 2.42
C PHE A 125 -11.16 8.76 3.63
N ILE A 126 -10.72 9.92 4.11
CA ILE A 126 -9.81 10.01 5.25
C ILE A 126 -10.50 10.82 6.33
N THR A 127 -10.75 10.16 7.46
CA THR A 127 -11.31 10.82 8.65
C THR A 127 -10.15 11.19 9.57
N VAL A 128 -10.09 12.49 9.93
CA VAL A 128 -9.09 13.04 10.85
C VAL A 128 -9.72 13.16 12.24
N LEU A 129 -9.25 12.34 13.17
CA LEU A 129 -9.75 12.31 14.56
C LEU A 129 -9.20 13.44 15.43
N LEU A 130 -8.09 14.06 15.02
CA LEU A 130 -7.39 15.11 15.76
C LEU A 130 -7.20 16.35 14.86
N PRO A 131 -8.30 17.01 14.44
CA PRO A 131 -8.25 18.13 13.50
C PRO A 131 -7.48 19.35 14.04
N GLU A 132 -7.38 19.48 15.37
CA GLU A 132 -6.61 20.55 16.02
C GLU A 132 -5.08 20.43 15.81
N TYR A 133 -4.60 19.25 15.37
CA TYR A 133 -3.20 19.02 15.02
C TYR A 133 -2.96 18.71 13.55
N ILE A 134 -3.98 18.20 12.86
CA ILE A 134 -3.90 17.85 11.44
C ILE A 134 -5.02 18.58 10.72
N ASP A 135 -4.72 19.79 10.30
CA ASP A 135 -5.62 20.55 9.43
C ASP A 135 -5.58 19.99 7.98
N PRO A 136 -6.57 20.34 7.14
CA PRO A 136 -6.63 19.87 5.77
C PRO A 136 -5.40 20.20 4.91
N HIS A 137 -4.75 21.33 5.15
CA HIS A 137 -3.55 21.72 4.43
C HIS A 137 -2.37 20.80 4.81
N LEU A 138 -2.16 20.57 6.10
CA LEU A 138 -1.15 19.61 6.56
C LEU A 138 -1.41 18.20 6.03
N LEU A 139 -2.66 17.73 6.03
CA LEU A 139 -3.02 16.43 5.48
C LEU A 139 -2.69 16.33 3.98
N HIS A 140 -3.06 17.34 3.18
CA HIS A 140 -2.76 17.35 1.75
C HIS A 140 -1.25 17.33 1.48
N GLN A 141 -0.47 18.06 2.27
CA GLN A 141 0.99 18.01 2.15
C GLN A 141 1.55 16.63 2.51
N LEU A 142 1.07 16.00 3.60
CA LEU A 142 1.48 14.66 4.00
C LEU A 142 1.12 13.61 2.93
N LEU A 143 -0.04 13.73 2.27
CA LEU A 143 -0.44 12.87 1.15
C LEU A 143 0.49 13.04 -0.05
N THR A 144 0.87 14.28 -0.36
CA THR A 144 1.82 14.60 -1.44
C THR A 144 3.20 14.00 -1.14
N ASP A 145 3.68 14.16 0.09
CA ASP A 145 4.95 13.59 0.55
C ASP A 145 4.91 12.05 0.55
N ALA A 146 3.81 11.45 0.99
CA ALA A 146 3.59 10.00 0.95
C ALA A 146 3.68 9.45 -0.47
N GLY A 147 3.02 10.09 -1.42
CA GLY A 147 3.07 9.69 -2.82
C GLY A 147 4.46 9.82 -3.45
N ARG A 148 5.21 10.85 -3.07
CA ARG A 148 6.55 11.14 -3.60
C ARG A 148 7.65 10.31 -2.97
N LEU A 149 7.64 10.14 -1.65
CA LEU A 149 8.76 9.60 -0.86
C LEU A 149 8.56 8.12 -0.49
N GLU A 150 7.31 7.69 -0.25
CA GLU A 150 7.01 6.38 0.32
C GLU A 150 6.32 5.44 -0.68
N GLY A 151 5.21 5.87 -1.28
CA GLY A 151 4.36 5.06 -2.17
C GLY A 151 3.54 3.99 -1.45
N VAL A 152 2.81 3.18 -2.22
CA VAL A 152 1.96 2.05 -1.76
C VAL A 152 2.35 0.72 -2.43
N GLY A 153 1.88 -0.42 -1.91
CA GLY A 153 2.16 -1.74 -2.51
C GLY A 153 3.56 -2.29 -2.22
N ASP A 154 4.06 -3.19 -3.08
CA ASP A 154 5.37 -3.83 -2.90
C ASP A 154 6.50 -3.09 -3.65
N PHE A 155 7.73 -3.32 -3.19
CA PHE A 155 8.96 -2.75 -3.76
C PHE A 155 8.98 -1.21 -3.81
N ARG A 156 8.39 -0.62 -2.78
CA ARG A 156 8.45 0.82 -2.49
C ARG A 156 9.88 1.27 -2.13
N PRO A 157 10.27 2.51 -2.46
CA PRO A 157 9.48 3.54 -3.15
C PRO A 157 9.63 3.50 -4.68
N THR A 158 10.29 2.51 -5.27
CA THR A 158 10.51 2.44 -6.73
C THR A 158 9.18 2.25 -7.48
N TYR A 159 8.31 1.40 -6.93
CA TYR A 159 6.96 1.17 -7.41
C TYR A 159 5.91 1.78 -6.46
N GLY A 160 4.70 1.97 -6.98
CA GLY A 160 3.54 2.43 -6.22
C GLY A 160 3.57 3.89 -5.76
N ARG A 161 4.44 4.72 -6.33
CA ARG A 161 4.35 6.19 -6.17
C ARG A 161 3.07 6.72 -6.79
N PHE A 162 2.47 7.70 -6.14
CA PHE A 162 1.19 8.29 -6.55
C PHE A 162 1.17 9.81 -6.39
N ALA A 163 0.28 10.45 -7.13
CA ALA A 163 -0.08 11.86 -6.94
C ALA A 163 -1.49 11.91 -6.38
N VAL A 164 -1.74 12.92 -5.56
CA VAL A 164 -3.10 13.35 -5.28
C VAL A 164 -3.64 14.03 -6.53
N VAL A 165 -4.68 13.46 -7.12
CA VAL A 165 -5.34 14.02 -8.32
C VAL A 165 -6.51 14.92 -7.93
N LEU A 166 -7.23 14.55 -6.87
CA LEU A 166 -8.35 15.28 -6.31
C LEU A 166 -8.25 15.23 -4.79
N PHE A 167 -8.50 16.35 -4.13
CA PHE A 167 -8.57 16.45 -2.68
C PHE A 167 -9.67 17.44 -2.31
N GLU A 168 -10.73 16.92 -1.71
CA GLU A 168 -11.90 17.69 -1.30
C GLU A 168 -12.05 17.59 0.22
N PRO A 169 -11.56 18.59 0.98
CA PRO A 169 -11.81 18.63 2.40
C PRO A 169 -13.29 18.90 2.64
N ARG A 170 -13.90 18.08 3.49
CA ARG A 170 -15.27 18.27 3.96
C ARG A 170 -15.20 18.60 5.44
N GLU A 171 -15.86 19.66 5.85
CA GLU A 171 -16.09 19.91 7.26
C GLU A 171 -16.99 18.78 7.83
N PRO A 172 -16.74 18.35 9.07
CA PRO A 172 -17.55 17.31 9.72
C PRO A 172 -19.01 17.74 9.91
#